data_AF-A0A7C2LEM5-F1
#
_entry.id   AF-A0A7C2LEM5-F1
#
_cell.length_a   1.000
_cell.length_b   1.000
_cell.length_c   1.000
_cell.angle_alpha   90.00
_cell.angle_beta   90.00
_cell.angle_gamma   90.00
#
_symmetry.space_group_name_H-M   'P 1'
#
loop_
_entity.id
_entity.type
_entity.pdbx_description
1 polymer ?
#
loop_
_entity_poly.entity_id
_entity_poly.type
_entity_poly.pdbx_seq_one_letter_code
_entity_poly.pdbx_strand_id
1 'polypeptide(L)'
;MCTHLIARLGGIAPSAYAECFASLHHRGILDASLAERLQAMARFRNLLVHRYWQVDDRQVLRIAREEVTDLLEFLRQVGEYLGESI
;
A
#
# COMPACT_ATOMS: atom_id res chain seq x y z
N MET A 1 -1.53 4.45 8.24
CA MET A 1 -1.70 5.59 7.30
C MET A 1 -2.88 5.42 6.36
N CYS A 2 -2.87 4.46 5.41
CA CYS A 2 -3.98 4.30 4.46
C CYS A 2 -5.37 4.21 5.13
N THR A 3 -5.54 3.34 6.13
CA THR A 3 -6.81 3.18 6.88
C THR A 3 -7.26 4.48 7.55
N HIS A 4 -6.31 5.25 8.08
CA HIS A 4 -6.57 6.55 8.69
C HIS A 4 -7.02 7.58 7.63
N LEU A 5 -6.41 7.57 6.45
CA LEU A 5 -6.79 8.41 5.32
C LEU A 5 -8.24 8.10 4.87
N ILE A 6 -8.57 6.81 4.71
CA ILE A 6 -9.93 6.37 4.33
C ILE A 6 -10.97 6.79 5.38
N ALA A 7 -10.67 6.65 6.67
CA ALA A 7 -11.57 7.09 7.73
C ALA A 7 -11.82 8.61 7.68
N ARG A 8 -10.77 9.40 7.42
CA ARG A 8 -10.88 10.86 7.26
C ARG A 8 -11.69 11.27 6.02
N LEU A 9 -11.65 10.47 4.97
CA LEU A 9 -12.38 10.68 3.72
C LEU A 9 -13.83 10.16 3.74
N GLY A 10 -14.34 9.80 4.92
CA GLY A 10 -15.70 9.27 5.10
C GLY A 10 -15.92 7.91 4.44
N GLY A 11 -14.86 7.13 4.23
CA GLY A 11 -14.94 5.79 3.66
C GLY A 11 -15.21 4.71 4.69
N ILE A 12 -15.68 3.57 4.20
CA ILE A 12 -15.86 2.36 5.01
C ILE A 12 -14.46 1.86 5.41
N ALA A 13 -14.30 1.46 6.67
CA ALA A 13 -13.06 0.88 7.16
C ALA A 13 -12.74 -0.40 6.34
N PRO A 14 -11.61 -0.44 5.63
CA PRO A 14 -11.24 -1.61 4.84
C PRO A 14 -10.92 -2.79 5.75
N SER A 15 -11.36 -3.99 5.36
CA SER A 15 -11.15 -5.21 6.16
C SER A 15 -9.71 -5.73 6.04
N ALA A 16 -9.00 -5.31 4.99
CA ALA A 16 -7.58 -5.59 4.75
C ALA A 16 -6.85 -4.37 4.18
N TYR A 17 -5.54 -4.29 4.41
CA TYR A 17 -4.70 -3.21 3.84
C TYR A 17 -4.75 -3.15 2.31
N ALA A 18 -4.90 -4.28 1.61
CA ALA A 18 -5.05 -4.29 0.16
C ALA A 18 -6.33 -3.55 -0.30
N GLU A 19 -7.45 -3.77 0.37
CA GLU A 19 -8.72 -3.08 0.06
C GLU A 19 -8.62 -1.57 0.29
N CYS A 20 -7.76 -1.16 1.22
CA CYS A 20 -7.50 0.24 1.46
C CYS A 20 -6.89 0.93 0.23
N PHE A 21 -5.86 0.35 -0.38
CA PHE A 21 -5.21 0.92 -1.57
C PHE A 21 -6.13 0.90 -2.79
N ALA A 22 -6.95 -0.14 -2.95
CA ALA A 22 -7.99 -0.17 -3.98
C ALA A 22 -9.01 0.96 -3.81
N SER A 23 -9.41 1.26 -2.56
CA SER A 23 -10.34 2.35 -2.24
C SER A 23 -9.74 3.73 -2.54
N LEU A 24 -8.44 3.92 -2.32
CA LEU A 24 -7.76 5.17 -2.68
C LEU A 24 -7.67 5.37 -4.20
N HIS A 25 -7.42 4.30 -4.95
CA HIS A 25 -7.47 4.36 -6.42
C HIS A 25 -8.87 4.72 -6.93
N HIS A 26 -9.92 4.10 -6.39
CA HIS A 26 -11.31 4.39 -6.80
C HIS A 26 -11.70 5.86 -6.57
N ARG A 27 -11.03 6.53 -5.62
CA ARG A 27 -11.20 7.96 -5.31
C ARG A 27 -10.29 8.88 -6.14
N GLY A 28 -9.49 8.34 -7.05
CA GLY A 28 -8.54 9.08 -7.88
C GLY A 28 -7.30 9.58 -7.13
N ILE A 29 -7.05 9.09 -5.92
CA ILE A 29 -5.91 9.50 -5.09
C ILE A 29 -4.63 8.76 -5.51
N LEU A 30 -4.78 7.51 -5.93
CA LEU A 30 -3.69 6.70 -6.45
C LEU A 30 -3.92 6.34 -7.92
N ASP A 31 -2.86 6.31 -8.71
CA ASP A 31 -2.91 5.65 -10.01
C ASP A 31 -3.13 4.14 -9.87
N ALA A 32 -3.67 3.53 -10.92
CA ALA A 32 -4.03 2.11 -10.92
C ALA A 32 -2.81 1.20 -10.70
N SER A 33 -1.69 1.53 -11.34
CA SER A 33 -0.49 0.71 -11.31
C SER A 33 0.13 0.65 -9.91
N LEU A 34 0.19 1.80 -9.24
CA LEU A 34 0.71 1.94 -7.88
C LEU A 34 -0.21 1.25 -6.88
N ALA A 35 -1.53 1.41 -7.04
CA ALA A 35 -2.49 0.72 -6.19
C ALA A 35 -2.39 -0.80 -6.31
N GLU A 36 -2.15 -1.35 -7.50
CA GLU A 36 -1.92 -2.78 -7.71
C GLU A 36 -0.63 -3.28 -7.02
N ARG A 37 0.48 -2.54 -7.16
CA ARG A 37 1.76 -2.86 -6.50
C ARG A 37 1.64 -2.83 -4.98
N LEU A 38 1.03 -1.78 -4.42
CA LEU A 38 0.82 -1.66 -2.97
C LEU A 38 -0.12 -2.74 -2.41
N GLN A 39 -1.11 -3.17 -3.19
CA GLN A 39 -1.94 -4.33 -2.84
C GLN A 39 -1.13 -5.63 -2.80
N ALA A 40 -0.23 -5.86 -3.76
CA ALA A 40 0.66 -7.02 -3.77
C ALA A 40 1.59 -7.01 -2.54
N MET A 41 2.20 -5.86 -2.24
CA MET A 41 3.02 -5.67 -1.04
C MET A 41 2.23 -5.95 0.25
N ALA A 42 0.99 -5.47 0.37
CA ALA A 42 0.14 -5.72 1.53
C ALA A 42 -0.17 -7.23 1.71
N ARG A 43 -0.40 -7.95 0.62
CA ARG A 43 -0.57 -9.41 0.64
C ARG A 43 0.72 -10.12 1.01
N PHE A 44 1.86 -9.68 0.48
CA PHE A 44 3.17 -10.23 0.81
C PHE A 44 3.49 -10.09 2.30
N ARG A 45 3.20 -8.93 2.91
CA ARG A 45 3.29 -8.75 4.37
C ARG A 45 2.47 -9.79 5.14
N ASN A 46 1.27 -10.12 4.68
CA ASN A 46 0.44 -11.14 5.35
C ASN A 46 1.06 -12.54 5.23
N LEU A 47 1.66 -12.86 4.08
CA LEU A 47 2.40 -14.10 3.89
C LEU A 47 3.58 -14.20 4.86
N LEU A 48 4.35 -13.11 5.02
CA LEU A 48 5.47 -13.05 5.96
C LEU A 48 5.03 -13.28 7.40
N VAL A 49 3.91 -12.71 7.85
CA VAL A 49 3.48 -12.86 9.24
C VAL A 49 2.86 -14.24 9.51
N HIS A 50 2.07 -14.77 8.58
CA HIS A 50 1.27 -15.97 8.81
C HIS A 50 1.91 -17.26 8.29
N ARG A 51 2.88 -17.17 7.37
CA ARG A 51 3.51 -18.33 6.72
C ARG A 51 5.02 -18.15 6.56
N TYR A 52 5.69 -17.46 7.49
CA TYR A 52 7.14 -17.15 7.38
C TYR A 52 8.01 -18.36 7.05
N TRP A 53 7.66 -19.55 7.53
CA TRP A 53 8.41 -20.79 7.27
C TRP A 53 8.30 -21.32 5.84
N GLN A 54 7.44 -20.73 5.00
CA GLN A 54 7.27 -21.07 3.58
C GLN A 54 7.89 -20.03 2.64
N VAL A 55 8.49 -18.97 3.17
CA VAL A 55 9.00 -17.84 2.38
C VAL A 55 10.51 -17.95 2.21
N ASP A 56 10.99 -17.76 0.98
CA ASP A 56 12.42 -17.70 0.67
C ASP A 56 12.99 -16.33 1.09
N ASP A 57 13.89 -16.33 2.09
CA ASP A 57 14.55 -15.14 2.62
C ASP A 57 15.22 -14.27 1.53
N ARG A 58 15.75 -14.88 0.46
CA ARG A 58 16.35 -14.13 -0.65
C ARG A 58 15.30 -13.33 -1.42
N GLN A 59 14.12 -13.91 -1.60
CA GLN A 59 12.99 -13.24 -2.22
C GLN A 59 12.48 -12.10 -1.33
N VAL A 60 12.41 -12.32 -0.01
CA VAL A 60 12.06 -11.26 0.95
C VAL A 60 13.02 -10.09 0.86
N LEU A 61 14.32 -10.37 0.90
CA LEU A 61 15.36 -9.33 0.87
C LEU A 61 15.33 -8.53 -0.44
N ARG A 62 15.05 -9.19 -1.57
CA ARG A 62 14.90 -8.53 -2.86
C ARG A 62 13.71 -7.57 -2.87
N ILE A 63 12.53 -8.07 -2.50
CA ILE A 63 11.29 -7.27 -2.42
C ILE A 63 11.47 -6.08 -1.48
N ALA A 64 12.04 -6.31 -0.30
CA ALA A 64 12.29 -5.28 0.71
C ALA A 64 13.31 -4.20 0.27
N ARG A 65 14.09 -4.45 -0.79
CA ARG A 65 15.04 -3.46 -1.34
C ARG A 65 14.51 -2.76 -2.58
N GLU A 66 13.79 -3.48 -3.43
CA GLU A 66 13.37 -3.00 -4.74
C GLU A 66 11.99 -2.33 -4.72
N GLU A 67 11.08 -2.76 -3.84
CA GLU A 67 9.68 -2.30 -3.83
C GLU A 67 9.41 -1.19 -2.79
N VAL A 68 10.44 -0.74 -2.07
CA VAL A 68 10.31 0.39 -1.11
C VAL A 68 10.01 1.70 -1.82
N THR A 69 10.41 1.85 -3.09
CA THR A 69 10.11 3.04 -3.90
C THR A 69 8.61 3.26 -4.06
N ASP A 70 7.81 2.20 -4.06
CA ASP A 70 6.33 2.31 -4.14
C ASP A 70 5.75 3.06 -2.93
N LEU A 71 6.39 2.96 -1.75
CA LEU A 71 5.99 3.71 -0.56
C LEU A 71 6.28 5.21 -0.72
N LEU A 72 7.39 5.57 -1.35
CA LEU A 72 7.72 6.97 -1.64
C LEU A 72 6.73 7.55 -2.65
N GLU A 73 6.39 6.78 -3.68
CA GLU A 73 5.40 7.20 -4.67
C GLU A 73 4.00 7.33 -4.05
N PHE A 74 3.63 6.43 -3.15
CA PHE A 74 2.41 6.53 -2.35
C PHE A 74 2.36 7.84 -1.56
N LEU A 75 3.43 8.16 -0.83
CA LEU A 75 3.52 9.40 -0.06
C LEU A 75 3.38 10.64 -0.96
N ARG A 76 4.06 10.65 -2.12
CA ARG A 76 3.96 11.75 -3.09
C ARG A 76 2.53 11.97 -3.55
N GLN A 77 1.83 10.93 -4.03
CA GLN A 77 0.46 11.07 -4.55
C GLN A 77 -0.55 11.46 -3.47
N VAL A 78 -0.38 10.94 -2.24
CA VAL A 78 -1.19 11.36 -1.10
C VAL A 78 -0.90 12.81 -0.70
N GLY A 79 0.36 13.24 -0.71
CA GLY A 79 0.75 14.63 -0.44
C GLY A 79 0.16 15.60 -1.46
N GLU A 80 0.27 15.29 -2.75
CA GLU A 80 -0.34 16.04 -3.84
C GLU A 80 -1.86 16.18 -3.65
N TYR A 81 -2.53 15.10 -3.27
CA TYR A 81 -3.97 15.11 -2.97
C TYR A 81 -4.31 16.01 -1.76
N LEU A 82 -3.48 16.01 -0.72
CA LEU A 82 -3.69 16.82 0.48
C LEU A 82 -3.27 18.29 0.30
N GLY A 83 -2.61 18.63 -0.80
CA GLY A 83 -2.02 19.96 -1.02
C GLY A 83 -0.77 20.22 -0.17
N GLU A 84 -0.16 19.16 0.37
CA GLU A 84 1.09 19.22 1.13
C GLU A 84 2.26 18.91 0.20
N SER A 85 3.23 19.82 0.05
CA SER A 85 4.48 19.52 -0.66
C SER A 85 5.35 18.63 0.22
N ILE A 86 5.44 17.34 -0.14
CA ILE A 86 6.30 16.33 0.51
C ILE A 86 7.59 16.16 -0.30
#